data_AF-A0A9D1ZWS4-F1
#
_entry.id   AF-A0A9D1ZWS4-F1
#
_cell.length_a   1.000
_cell.length_b   1.000
_cell.length_c   1.000
_cell.angle_alpha   90.00
_cell.angle_beta   90.00
_cell.angle_gamma   90.00
#
_symmetry.space_group_name_H-M   'P 1'
#
loop_
_entity.id
_entity.type
_entity.pdbx_description
1 polymer ?
#
loop_
_entity_poly.entity_id
_entity_poly.type
_entity_poly.pdbx_seq_one_letter_code
_entity_poly.pdbx_strand_id
1 'polypeptide(L)'
;MMSQKTWLYIYENAQLNSIYIGIAGSLERVFQAHNSAAEELRDSKGTAILQTIEPFSTRADARKAEAIAIRVAAMAGRKVTCENEEGEVMKYTNISGVDSTKEIGPAVFTKPGEFDISNTRGAVLVAITASEMDDRVAPSGWQSGAVFSERARKWWSMAKEKREGTTHLIAVLKDSGNRILGSWEIDPEGEWETLENGRVAMPLKDAAADDYLGIKGQVLTGIRANSGVRYGPR
;
A
#
# COMPACT_ATOMS: atom_id res chain seq x y z
N MET A 1 -18.90 0.99 -22.46
CA MET A 1 -19.37 1.81 -21.32
C MET A 1 -18.94 3.24 -21.59
N MET A 2 -19.85 4.22 -21.52
CA MET A 2 -19.47 5.63 -21.66
C MET A 2 -18.57 6.02 -20.48
N SER A 3 -17.41 6.63 -20.73
CA SER A 3 -16.57 7.15 -19.66
C SER A 3 -17.31 8.33 -19.01
N GLN A 4 -17.54 8.23 -17.70
CA GLN A 4 -18.21 9.30 -16.97
C GLN A 4 -17.19 10.40 -16.69
N LYS A 5 -17.35 11.54 -17.38
CA LYS A 5 -16.61 12.76 -17.08
C LYS A 5 -16.76 13.07 -15.60
N THR A 6 -15.63 13.24 -14.91
CA THR A 6 -15.59 13.43 -13.46
C THR A 6 -14.66 14.58 -13.13
N TRP A 7 -15.06 15.49 -12.25
CA TRP A 7 -14.29 16.63 -11.78
C TRP A 7 -13.79 16.39 -10.36
N LEU A 8 -12.63 16.94 -10.04
CA LEU A 8 -12.14 17.06 -8.67
C LEU A 8 -12.51 18.44 -8.15
N TYR A 9 -13.01 18.53 -6.92
CA TYR A 9 -13.32 19.78 -6.25
C TYR A 9 -12.77 19.82 -4.83
N ILE A 10 -12.53 21.04 -4.35
CA ILE A 10 -11.83 21.32 -3.10
C ILE A 10 -12.52 22.50 -2.40
N TYR A 11 -12.80 22.34 -1.11
CA TYR A 11 -13.04 23.48 -0.21
C TYR A 11 -11.78 23.68 0.62
N GLU A 12 -11.08 24.79 0.43
CA GLU A 12 -9.86 25.10 1.18
C GLU A 12 -10.09 26.32 2.07
N ASN A 13 -9.79 26.18 3.37
CA ASN A 13 -9.71 27.32 4.26
C ASN A 13 -8.35 27.35 4.96
N ALA A 14 -7.49 28.26 4.52
CA ALA A 14 -6.15 28.41 5.06
C ALA A 14 -6.15 28.86 6.54
N GLN A 15 -7.15 29.65 6.96
CA GLN A 15 -7.26 30.15 8.34
C GLN A 15 -7.65 29.03 9.32
N LEU A 16 -8.54 28.14 8.90
CA LEU A 16 -8.95 26.97 9.67
C LEU A 16 -7.99 25.78 9.53
N ASN A 17 -6.94 25.92 8.71
CA ASN A 17 -6.02 24.86 8.34
C ASN A 17 -6.73 23.55 7.91
N SER A 18 -7.84 23.70 7.20
CA SER A 18 -8.78 22.62 6.89
C SER A 18 -9.10 22.59 5.41
N ILE A 19 -9.26 21.38 4.88
CA ILE A 19 -9.56 21.13 3.47
C ILE A 19 -10.57 20.00 3.34
N TYR A 20 -11.53 20.17 2.44
CA TYR A 20 -12.41 19.10 1.98
C TYR A 20 -12.13 18.81 0.51
N ILE A 21 -12.01 17.53 0.16
CA ILE A 21 -11.65 17.08 -1.20
C ILE A 21 -12.68 16.04 -1.63
N GLY A 22 -13.20 16.18 -2.86
CA GLY A 22 -14.17 15.25 -3.42
C GLY A 22 -14.12 15.17 -4.94
N ILE A 23 -14.72 14.12 -5.50
CA ILE A 23 -14.96 13.98 -6.94
C ILE A 23 -16.45 13.94 -7.30
N ALA A 24 -16.81 14.53 -8.45
CA ALA A 24 -18.19 14.67 -8.87
C ALA A 24 -18.39 14.40 -10.36
N GLY A 25 -19.55 13.87 -10.73
CA GLY A 25 -19.95 13.72 -12.14
C GLY A 25 -20.54 14.99 -12.78
N SER A 26 -20.56 16.10 -12.04
CA SER A 26 -21.18 17.37 -12.45
C SER A 26 -20.54 18.55 -11.72
N LEU A 27 -20.47 19.71 -12.37
CA LEU A 27 -19.89 20.93 -11.79
C LEU A 27 -20.76 21.51 -10.67
N GLU A 28 -22.06 21.26 -10.71
CA GLU A 28 -23.03 21.77 -9.74
C GLU A 28 -22.90 21.09 -8.37
N ARG A 29 -22.20 19.94 -8.29
CA ARG A 29 -22.08 19.16 -7.06
C ARG A 29 -21.47 19.98 -5.93
N VAL A 30 -20.57 20.92 -6.23
CA VAL A 30 -19.89 21.78 -5.24
C VAL A 30 -20.82 22.74 -4.50
N PHE A 31 -22.04 22.95 -5.02
CA PHE A 31 -23.04 23.83 -4.41
C PHE A 31 -24.19 23.06 -3.76
N GLN A 32 -24.18 21.72 -3.87
CA GLN A 32 -25.22 20.88 -3.30
C GLN A 32 -24.97 20.64 -1.81
N ALA A 33 -25.94 19.98 -1.16
CA ALA A 33 -25.79 19.55 0.22
C ALA A 33 -24.69 18.48 0.33
N HIS A 34 -23.91 18.58 1.39
CA HIS A 34 -22.85 17.63 1.77
C HIS A 34 -23.01 17.22 3.23
N ASN A 35 -22.12 16.40 3.75
CA ASN A 35 -22.03 16.21 5.19
C ASN A 35 -21.76 17.53 5.93
N SER A 36 -22.17 17.60 7.21
CA SER A 36 -22.10 18.82 8.02
C SER A 36 -20.69 19.42 8.10
N ALA A 37 -19.64 18.61 8.14
CA ALA A 37 -18.27 19.12 8.21
C ALA A 37 -17.83 19.79 6.89
N ALA A 38 -18.29 19.28 5.74
CA ALA A 38 -18.04 19.90 4.44
C ALA A 38 -18.87 21.20 4.28
N GLU A 39 -20.11 21.21 4.75
CA GLU A 39 -20.97 22.41 4.73
C GLU A 39 -20.43 23.50 5.66
N GLU A 40 -20.07 23.16 6.89
CA GLU A 40 -19.42 24.06 7.84
C GLU A 40 -18.14 24.68 7.25
N LEU A 41 -17.32 23.86 6.58
CA LEU A 41 -16.12 24.36 5.91
C LEU A 41 -16.46 25.27 4.73
N ARG A 42 -17.40 24.87 3.85
CA ARG A 42 -17.84 25.67 2.69
C ARG A 42 -18.36 27.03 3.11
N ASP A 43 -19.17 27.07 4.16
CA ASP A 43 -19.89 28.26 4.61
C ASP A 43 -19.03 29.14 5.55
N SER A 44 -17.86 28.65 5.97
CA SER A 44 -16.90 29.42 6.75
C SER A 44 -16.31 30.59 5.95
N LYS A 45 -16.18 31.74 6.60
CA LYS A 45 -15.57 32.93 6.00
C LYS A 45 -14.14 32.63 5.55
N GLY A 46 -13.81 33.04 4.32
CA GLY A 46 -12.47 32.88 3.75
C GLY A 46 -12.22 31.50 3.14
N THR A 47 -13.23 30.65 3.03
CA THR A 47 -13.13 29.40 2.28
C THR A 47 -13.12 29.66 0.78
N ALA A 48 -12.12 29.11 0.09
CA ALA A 48 -12.06 29.04 -1.36
C ALA A 48 -12.69 27.74 -1.85
N ILE A 49 -13.58 27.84 -2.82
CA ILE A 49 -14.17 26.68 -3.52
C ILE A 49 -13.48 26.58 -4.89
N LEU A 50 -12.76 25.49 -5.11
CA LEU A 50 -11.98 25.24 -6.31
C LEU A 50 -12.45 23.94 -6.96
N GLN A 51 -12.35 23.86 -8.28
CA GLN A 51 -12.60 22.62 -9.03
C GLN A 51 -11.73 22.60 -10.28
N THR A 52 -11.48 21.40 -10.82
CA THR A 52 -10.81 21.30 -12.12
C THR A 52 -11.67 21.96 -13.20
N ILE A 53 -11.04 22.70 -14.12
CA ILE A 53 -11.75 23.36 -15.22
C ILE A 53 -12.25 22.29 -16.21
N GLU A 54 -11.38 21.34 -16.52
CA GLU A 54 -11.70 20.19 -17.36
C GLU A 54 -11.91 18.92 -16.51
N PRO A 55 -12.84 18.03 -16.92
CA PRO A 55 -13.02 16.74 -16.26
C PRO A 55 -11.87 15.79 -16.56
N PHE A 56 -11.62 14.87 -15.64
CA PHE A 56 -10.87 13.65 -15.93
C PHE A 56 -11.62 12.78 -16.94
N SER A 57 -10.85 12.11 -17.79
CA SER A 57 -11.36 11.20 -18.83
C SER A 57 -12.20 10.05 -18.27
N THR A 58 -11.85 9.59 -17.06
CA THR A 58 -12.56 8.53 -16.34
C THR A 58 -12.71 8.85 -14.86
N ARG A 59 -13.73 8.26 -14.23
CA ARG A 59 -13.90 8.32 -12.77
C ARG A 59 -12.72 7.67 -12.02
N ALA A 60 -12.10 6.63 -12.59
CA ALA A 60 -10.93 6.00 -11.99
C ALA A 60 -9.72 6.95 -11.93
N ASP A 61 -9.51 7.75 -12.97
CA ASP A 61 -8.45 8.76 -12.97
C ASP A 61 -8.74 9.90 -11.98
N ALA A 62 -10.01 10.29 -11.85
CA ALA A 62 -10.42 11.26 -10.83
C ALA A 62 -10.18 10.72 -9.40
N ARG A 63 -10.48 9.44 -9.13
CA ARG A 63 -10.18 8.80 -7.83
C ARG A 63 -8.68 8.81 -7.51
N LYS A 64 -7.82 8.56 -8.49
CA LYS A 64 -6.36 8.66 -8.30
C LYS A 64 -5.94 10.09 -7.96
N ALA A 65 -6.47 11.08 -8.66
CA ALA A 65 -6.18 12.49 -8.40
C ALA A 65 -6.65 12.92 -6.99
N GLU A 66 -7.83 12.49 -6.58
CA GLU A 66 -8.38 12.70 -5.24
C GLU A 66 -7.49 12.11 -4.16
N ALA A 67 -7.09 10.84 -4.31
CA ALA A 67 -6.18 10.18 -3.40
C ALA A 67 -4.84 10.94 -3.25
N ILE A 68 -4.29 11.44 -4.37
CA ILE A 68 -3.04 12.20 -4.37
C ILE A 68 -3.23 13.52 -3.62
N ALA A 69 -4.33 14.24 -3.88
CA ALA A 69 -4.63 15.50 -3.22
C ALA A 69 -4.81 15.33 -1.70
N ILE A 70 -5.53 14.29 -1.26
CA ILE A 70 -5.70 13.93 0.16
C ILE A 70 -4.33 13.66 0.80
N ARG A 71 -3.47 12.86 0.15
CA ARG A 71 -2.14 12.54 0.68
C ARG A 71 -1.27 13.78 0.81
N VAL A 72 -1.22 14.63 -0.21
CA VAL A 72 -0.42 15.86 -0.20
C VAL A 72 -0.91 16.82 0.88
N ALA A 73 -2.23 17.00 0.99
CA ALA A 73 -2.82 17.86 2.02
C ALA A 73 -2.53 17.37 3.44
N ALA A 74 -2.65 16.05 3.68
CA ALA A 74 -2.31 15.45 4.96
C ALA A 74 -0.81 15.62 5.30
N MET A 75 0.10 15.45 4.32
CA MET A 75 1.53 15.71 4.51
C MET A 75 1.84 17.18 4.81
N ALA A 76 1.08 18.11 4.23
CA ALA A 76 1.18 19.54 4.53
C ALA A 76 0.60 19.92 5.91
N GLY A 77 0.14 18.95 6.70
CA GLY A 77 -0.42 19.17 8.04
C GLY A 77 -1.82 19.77 8.02
N ARG A 78 -2.55 19.71 6.90
CA ARG A 78 -3.96 20.14 6.82
C ARG A 78 -4.86 19.09 7.47
N LYS A 79 -5.95 19.53 8.10
CA LYS A 79 -7.06 18.64 8.48
C LYS A 79 -7.88 18.34 7.22
N VAL A 80 -7.83 17.10 6.74
CA VAL A 80 -8.53 16.69 5.51
C VAL A 80 -9.84 16.00 5.89
N THR A 81 -10.94 16.41 5.24
CA THR A 81 -12.23 15.72 5.30
C THR A 81 -12.61 15.27 3.89
N CYS A 82 -13.16 14.07 3.73
CA CYS A 82 -13.71 13.59 2.46
C CYS A 82 -14.86 12.62 2.72
N GLU A 83 -15.62 12.29 1.66
CA GLU A 83 -16.66 11.26 1.71
C GLU A 83 -16.21 10.05 0.90
N ASN A 84 -16.38 8.84 1.45
CA ASN A 84 -16.20 7.62 0.67
C ASN A 84 -17.44 7.34 -0.20
N GLU A 85 -17.40 6.25 -0.98
CA GLU A 85 -18.50 5.87 -1.88
C GLU A 85 -19.80 5.50 -1.16
N GLU A 86 -19.71 5.15 0.11
CA GLU A 86 -20.83 4.80 0.98
C GLU A 86 -21.39 6.05 1.69
N GLY A 87 -20.82 7.22 1.42
CA GLY A 87 -21.22 8.50 2.01
C GLY A 87 -20.67 8.71 3.43
N GLU A 88 -19.76 7.87 3.88
CA GLU A 88 -19.15 7.98 5.20
C GLU A 88 -18.06 9.04 5.19
N VAL A 89 -18.03 9.85 6.26
CA VAL A 89 -17.07 10.93 6.42
C VAL A 89 -15.74 10.38 6.93
N MET A 90 -14.70 10.53 6.11
CA MET A 90 -13.32 10.19 6.47
C MET A 90 -12.56 11.45 6.84
N LYS A 91 -11.94 11.46 8.03
CA LYS A 91 -11.13 12.57 8.53
C LYS A 91 -9.67 12.14 8.66
N TYR A 92 -8.76 12.83 7.99
CA TYR A 92 -7.32 12.59 8.08
C TYR A 92 -6.65 13.75 8.79
N THR A 93 -6.01 13.46 9.93
CA THR A 93 -5.30 14.44 10.76
C THR A 93 -3.82 14.08 10.95
N ASN A 94 -3.36 12.92 10.45
CA ASN A 94 -1.99 12.45 10.61
C ASN A 94 -1.52 11.58 9.42
N ILE A 95 -0.22 11.58 9.12
CA ILE A 95 0.41 10.86 7.99
C ILE A 95 0.26 9.34 8.12
N SER A 96 0.18 8.82 9.36
CA SER A 96 -0.04 7.40 9.72
C SER A 96 -1.51 6.98 9.76
N GLY A 97 -2.44 7.90 9.49
CA GLY A 97 -3.87 7.59 9.41
C GLY A 97 -4.41 7.67 8.00
N VAL A 98 -3.56 7.99 7.02
CA VAL A 98 -3.97 7.98 5.62
C VAL A 98 -4.02 6.50 5.22
N ASP A 99 -5.15 5.86 5.49
CA ASP A 99 -5.73 4.83 4.64
C ASP A 99 -5.89 5.45 3.25
N SER A 100 -4.76 5.72 2.57
CA SER A 100 -4.71 6.02 1.17
C SER A 100 -5.07 4.71 0.51
N THR A 101 -6.40 4.53 0.42
CA THR A 101 -7.16 4.25 -0.78
C THR A 101 -6.46 3.31 -1.75
N LYS A 102 -7.23 2.36 -2.29
CA LYS A 102 -6.83 1.37 -3.32
C LYS A 102 -6.01 1.92 -4.51
N GLU A 103 -5.90 3.24 -4.65
CA GLU A 103 -5.27 3.99 -5.71
C GLU A 103 -3.80 4.40 -5.45
N ILE A 104 -3.33 4.49 -4.19
CA ILE A 104 -1.93 4.85 -3.86
C ILE A 104 -1.31 3.78 -2.96
N GLY A 105 -0.26 3.14 -3.48
CA GLY A 105 0.56 2.19 -2.72
C GLY A 105 2.04 2.57 -2.73
N PRO A 106 2.88 1.79 -2.02
CA PRO A 106 4.33 1.95 -2.10
C PRO A 106 4.82 1.86 -3.54
N ALA A 107 5.83 2.68 -3.87
CA ALA A 107 6.63 2.43 -5.05
C ALA A 107 7.42 1.13 -4.84
N VAL A 108 7.23 0.16 -5.74
CA VAL A 108 7.94 -1.11 -5.73
C VAL A 108 8.81 -1.18 -6.97
N PHE A 109 10.03 -1.68 -6.81
CA PHE A 109 10.93 -1.94 -7.94
C PHE A 109 10.30 -2.96 -8.89
N THR A 110 10.25 -2.65 -10.17
CA THR A 110 9.70 -3.55 -11.19
C THR A 110 10.75 -3.86 -12.25
N LYS A 111 10.77 -5.13 -12.66
CA LYS A 111 11.67 -5.66 -13.69
C LYS A 111 10.83 -6.51 -14.65
N PRO A 112 11.02 -6.39 -15.98
CA PRO A 112 10.40 -7.32 -16.92
C PRO A 112 10.83 -8.76 -16.62
N GLY A 113 9.89 -9.69 -16.72
CA GLY A 113 10.15 -11.12 -16.50
C GLY A 113 9.13 -11.77 -15.58
N GLU A 114 9.02 -13.09 -15.75
CA GLU A 114 8.21 -13.98 -14.94
C GLU A 114 9.13 -15.01 -14.29
N PHE A 115 8.85 -15.34 -13.04
CA PHE A 115 9.55 -16.39 -12.30
C PHE A 115 8.53 -17.45 -11.90
N ASP A 116 8.69 -18.66 -12.44
CA ASP A 116 7.76 -19.74 -12.14
C ASP A 116 8.03 -20.36 -10.77
N ILE A 117 6.96 -20.67 -10.03
CA ILE A 117 7.08 -21.37 -8.74
C ILE A 117 7.83 -22.71 -8.87
N SER A 118 7.83 -23.36 -10.04
CA SER A 118 8.62 -24.58 -10.27
C SER A 118 10.11 -24.39 -9.96
N ASN A 119 10.61 -23.15 -10.07
CA ASN A 119 12.01 -22.79 -9.86
C ASN A 119 12.31 -22.37 -8.40
N THR A 120 11.32 -22.44 -7.51
CA THR A 120 11.44 -22.01 -6.09
C THR A 120 11.80 -23.16 -5.16
N ARG A 121 12.58 -24.14 -5.63
CA ARG A 121 12.88 -25.35 -4.84
C ARG A 121 13.59 -24.98 -3.54
N GLY A 122 13.03 -25.41 -2.40
CA GLY A 122 13.56 -25.06 -1.08
C GLY A 122 13.25 -23.62 -0.64
N ALA A 123 12.40 -22.91 -1.39
CA ALA A 123 11.90 -21.60 -0.99
C ALA A 123 10.75 -21.72 0.00
N VAL A 124 10.72 -20.77 0.93
CA VAL A 124 9.50 -20.35 1.61
C VAL A 124 9.00 -19.06 0.98
N LEU A 125 7.74 -19.05 0.56
CA LEU A 125 7.10 -17.88 -0.06
C LEU A 125 6.11 -17.26 0.91
N VAL A 126 6.21 -15.96 1.09
CA VAL A 126 5.36 -15.20 2.01
C VAL A 126 4.68 -14.06 1.25
N ALA A 127 3.37 -13.90 1.48
CA ALA A 127 2.61 -12.79 0.93
C ALA A 127 2.54 -11.67 1.97
N ILE A 128 3.05 -10.48 1.63
CA ILE A 128 2.98 -9.29 2.49
C ILE A 128 2.14 -8.21 1.82
N THR A 129 1.32 -7.50 2.59
CA THR A 129 0.48 -6.41 2.09
C THR A 129 1.25 -5.10 2.02
N ALA A 130 0.82 -4.21 1.12
CA ALA A 130 1.23 -2.81 1.12
C ALA A 130 0.65 -2.04 2.32
N SER A 131 -0.51 -2.43 2.83
CA SER A 131 -1.22 -1.69 3.90
C SER A 131 -0.63 -1.89 5.30
N GLU A 132 0.14 -2.95 5.55
CA GLU A 132 0.90 -3.11 6.80
C GLU A 132 2.15 -2.22 6.86
N MET A 133 2.14 -1.09 6.13
CA MET A 133 3.23 -0.12 6.08
C MET A 133 3.32 0.82 7.28
N ASP A 134 2.34 0.81 8.18
CA ASP A 134 2.39 1.56 9.44
C ASP A 134 3.04 0.75 10.57
N ASP A 135 4.33 1.00 10.73
CA ASP A 135 4.88 1.62 11.93
C ASP A 135 6.36 1.88 11.62
N ARG A 136 6.70 3.16 11.40
CA ARG A 136 8.06 3.69 11.18
C ARG A 136 8.69 3.40 9.80
N VAL A 137 8.32 4.13 8.75
CA VAL A 137 9.27 4.46 7.67
C VAL A 137 8.98 5.87 7.12
N ALA A 138 10.04 6.67 7.04
CA ALA A 138 10.05 8.05 6.54
C ALA A 138 9.55 8.19 5.09
N PRO A 139 9.09 9.39 4.67
CA PRO A 139 8.54 9.67 3.34
C PRO A 139 9.60 9.76 2.21
N SER A 140 10.71 9.00 2.30
CA SER A 140 11.72 8.92 1.26
C SER A 140 11.63 7.59 0.52
N GLY A 141 11.33 7.66 -0.77
CA GLY A 141 11.03 6.55 -1.68
C GLY A 141 12.21 5.62 -2.03
N TRP A 142 12.96 5.17 -1.04
CA TRP A 142 13.91 4.06 -1.15
C TRP A 142 13.70 3.14 0.04
N GLN A 143 12.70 2.25 -0.07
CA GLN A 143 12.60 1.17 0.90
C GLN A 143 13.75 0.19 0.62
N SER A 144 14.78 0.22 1.47
CA SER A 144 15.90 -0.71 1.41
C SER A 144 15.39 -2.14 1.64
N GLY A 145 16.16 -3.13 1.19
CA GLY A 145 15.83 -4.55 1.42
C GLY A 145 15.57 -4.91 2.88
N ALA A 146 16.20 -4.18 3.81
CA ALA A 146 16.04 -4.34 5.24
C ALA A 146 14.60 -4.08 5.76
N VAL A 147 13.84 -3.19 5.10
CA VAL A 147 12.45 -2.91 5.50
C VAL A 147 11.54 -4.08 5.15
N PHE A 148 11.70 -4.63 3.95
CA PHE A 148 10.91 -5.78 3.52
C PHE A 148 11.34 -7.06 4.23
N SER A 149 12.64 -7.23 4.53
CA SER A 149 13.16 -8.42 5.22
C SER A 149 12.58 -8.58 6.62
N GLU A 150 12.44 -7.50 7.39
CA GLU A 150 11.86 -7.56 8.74
C GLU A 150 10.42 -8.10 8.75
N ARG A 151 9.64 -7.74 7.72
CA ARG A 151 8.27 -8.22 7.55
C ARG A 151 8.23 -9.62 6.96
N ALA A 152 9.03 -9.84 5.93
CA ALA A 152 9.10 -11.10 5.23
C ALA A 152 9.60 -12.23 6.13
N ARG A 153 10.43 -11.95 7.13
CA ARG A 153 11.03 -12.99 7.98
C ARG A 153 10.19 -13.37 9.20
N LYS A 154 9.25 -12.54 9.67
CA LYS A 154 8.57 -12.71 10.97
C LYS A 154 7.09 -13.09 10.84
N TRP A 155 6.54 -13.61 11.94
CA TRP A 155 5.10 -13.85 12.14
C TRP A 155 4.50 -14.97 11.31
N TRP A 156 5.32 -15.94 10.92
CA TRP A 156 4.86 -17.04 10.08
C TRP A 156 4.62 -18.31 10.90
N SER A 157 3.54 -19.02 10.59
CA SER A 157 3.30 -20.35 11.16
C SER A 157 3.98 -21.40 10.28
N MET A 158 5.04 -22.02 10.79
CA MET A 158 5.81 -23.06 10.09
C MET A 158 6.07 -24.27 10.98
N ALA A 159 5.70 -25.44 10.46
CA ALA A 159 6.00 -26.73 11.09
C ALA A 159 7.52 -26.96 11.13
N LYS A 160 8.03 -27.62 12.17
CA LYS A 160 9.47 -27.80 12.39
C LYS A 160 10.13 -28.55 11.24
N GLU A 161 9.46 -29.55 10.70
CA GLU A 161 9.93 -30.39 9.58
C GLU A 161 10.05 -29.63 8.26
N LYS A 162 9.37 -28.48 8.15
CA LYS A 162 9.47 -27.60 6.98
C LYS A 162 10.65 -26.63 7.07
N ARG A 163 11.14 -26.35 8.28
CA ARG A 163 12.28 -25.45 8.51
C ARG A 163 13.57 -26.05 7.97
N GLU A 164 13.79 -27.35 8.22
CA GLU A 164 15.01 -28.07 7.82
C GLU A 164 15.24 -28.14 6.30
N GLY A 165 14.19 -27.97 5.48
CA GLY A 165 14.29 -27.95 4.01
C GLY A 165 14.24 -26.55 3.39
N THR A 166 14.20 -25.49 4.19
CA THR A 166 14.09 -24.12 3.70
C THR A 166 15.48 -23.50 3.58
N THR A 167 15.85 -23.07 2.36
CA THR A 167 17.16 -22.47 2.07
C THR A 167 17.07 -20.98 1.73
N HIS A 168 15.90 -20.52 1.30
CA HIS A 168 15.70 -19.12 0.96
C HIS A 168 14.24 -18.70 1.15
N LEU A 169 14.06 -17.39 1.35
CA LEU A 169 12.78 -16.72 1.54
C LEU A 169 12.49 -15.87 0.31
N ILE A 170 11.25 -15.91 -0.19
CA ILE A 170 10.75 -15.05 -1.26
C ILE A 170 9.54 -14.28 -0.74
N ALA A 171 9.63 -12.95 -0.72
CA ALA A 171 8.49 -12.09 -0.38
C ALA A 171 7.76 -11.65 -1.64
N VAL A 172 6.43 -11.77 -1.60
CA VAL A 172 5.55 -11.41 -2.70
C VAL A 172 4.53 -10.38 -2.22
N LEU A 173 4.31 -9.33 -3.00
CA LEU A 173 3.31 -8.33 -2.68
C LEU A 173 1.91 -8.88 -2.94
N LYS A 174 1.14 -9.01 -1.85
CA LYS A 174 -0.26 -9.45 -1.87
C LYS A 174 -1.11 -8.48 -2.70
N ASP A 175 -2.09 -9.00 -3.42
CA ASP A 175 -3.11 -8.24 -4.17
C ASP A 175 -2.57 -7.31 -5.28
N SER A 176 -1.30 -7.44 -5.67
CA SER A 176 -0.62 -6.60 -6.67
C SER A 176 -0.17 -7.36 -7.94
N GLY A 177 -0.76 -8.54 -8.19
CA GLY A 177 -0.36 -9.40 -9.29
C GLY A 177 0.94 -10.18 -9.02
N ASN A 178 1.14 -10.65 -7.78
CA ASN A 178 2.25 -11.50 -7.37
C ASN A 178 3.66 -10.91 -7.65
N ARG A 179 3.85 -9.61 -7.46
CA ARG A 179 5.17 -8.97 -7.63
C ARG A 179 6.15 -9.45 -6.56
N ILE A 180 7.35 -9.88 -6.94
CA ILE A 180 8.40 -10.25 -6.00
C ILE A 180 9.06 -8.99 -5.42
N LEU A 181 8.99 -8.84 -4.10
CA LEU A 181 9.56 -7.70 -3.38
C LEU A 181 11.03 -7.92 -3.03
N GLY A 182 11.40 -9.18 -2.81
CA GLY A 182 12.78 -9.57 -2.55
C GLY A 182 12.92 -11.08 -2.33
N SER A 183 14.17 -11.52 -2.37
CA SER A 183 14.59 -12.88 -2.03
C SER A 183 15.83 -12.85 -1.16
N TRP A 184 15.85 -13.67 -0.10
CA TRP A 184 16.94 -13.73 0.87
C TRP A 184 17.39 -15.16 1.11
N GLU A 185 18.67 -15.34 1.39
CA GLU A 185 19.23 -16.62 1.84
C GLU A 185 18.92 -16.84 3.33
N ILE A 186 18.43 -18.03 3.67
CA ILE A 186 18.29 -18.44 5.07
C ILE A 186 19.68 -18.78 5.61
N ASP A 187 19.98 -18.31 6.82
CA ASP A 187 21.20 -18.71 7.51
C ASP A 187 21.03 -20.15 8.05
N PRO A 188 21.80 -21.14 7.55
CA PRO A 188 21.70 -22.52 8.00
C PRO A 188 22.19 -22.71 9.44
N GLU A 189 23.04 -21.82 9.95
CA GLU A 189 23.55 -21.85 11.33
C GLU A 189 22.69 -20.98 12.27
N GLY A 190 21.80 -20.15 11.71
CA GLY A 190 20.96 -19.24 12.46
C GLY A 190 19.81 -19.94 13.19
N GLU A 191 19.51 -19.48 14.40
CA GLU A 191 18.40 -20.01 15.18
C GLU A 191 17.05 -19.45 14.70
N TRP A 192 16.07 -20.35 14.55
CA TRP A 192 14.68 -19.98 14.30
C TRP A 192 14.03 -19.53 15.60
N GLU A 193 13.84 -18.23 15.75
CA GLU A 193 13.16 -17.67 16.92
C GLU A 193 11.68 -18.08 16.92
N THR A 194 11.20 -18.63 18.04
CA THR A 194 9.78 -18.92 18.24
C THR A 194 9.17 -17.84 19.11
N LEU A 195 8.18 -17.14 18.57
CA LEU A 195 7.47 -16.04 19.23
C LEU A 195 6.43 -16.61 20.21
N GLU A 196 5.97 -15.80 21.17
CA GLU A 196 5.02 -16.21 22.21
C GLU A 196 3.73 -16.85 21.67
N ASN A 197 3.30 -16.46 20.46
CA ASN A 197 2.12 -16.99 19.79
C ASN A 197 2.40 -18.23 18.91
N GLY A 198 3.58 -18.85 19.03
CA GLY A 198 3.99 -20.04 18.28
C GLY A 198 4.39 -19.77 16.83
N ARG A 199 4.38 -18.52 16.37
CA ARG A 199 4.92 -18.12 15.06
C ARG A 199 6.44 -18.08 15.11
N VAL A 200 7.08 -18.10 13.95
CA VAL A 200 8.53 -18.10 13.84
C VAL A 200 9.08 -16.85 13.16
N ALA A 201 10.31 -16.50 13.51
CA ALA A 201 11.18 -15.64 12.72
C ALA A 201 12.23 -16.48 11.99
N MET A 202 12.35 -16.25 10.68
CA MET A 202 13.33 -16.89 9.82
C MET A 202 14.71 -16.21 10.02
N PRO A 203 15.79 -16.99 10.24
CA PRO A 203 17.12 -16.44 10.30
C PRO A 203 17.61 -16.13 8.87
N LEU A 204 17.87 -14.86 8.58
CA LEU A 204 18.39 -14.42 7.28
C LEU A 204 19.90 -14.20 7.41
N LYS A 205 20.67 -14.65 6.42
CA LYS A 205 22.13 -14.47 6.40
C LYS A 205 22.54 -12.99 6.24
N ASP A 206 21.85 -12.29 5.34
CA ASP A 206 21.95 -10.84 5.19
C ASP A 206 20.57 -10.26 4.87
N ALA A 207 20.00 -9.55 5.82
CA ALA A 207 18.69 -8.94 5.69
C ALA A 207 18.66 -7.78 4.66
N ALA A 208 19.79 -7.11 4.41
CA ALA A 208 19.87 -6.01 3.46
C ALA A 208 19.98 -6.50 2.00
N ALA A 209 20.50 -7.71 1.78
CA ALA A 209 20.67 -8.32 0.47
C ALA A 209 19.38 -8.99 -0.04
N ASP A 210 18.45 -8.18 -0.55
CA ASP A 210 17.09 -8.60 -0.93
C ASP A 210 16.93 -9.10 -2.38
N ASP A 211 18.01 -9.38 -3.09
CA ASP A 211 17.97 -9.94 -4.46
C ASP A 211 18.90 -11.15 -4.62
N TYR A 212 18.87 -12.06 -3.64
CA TYR A 212 19.66 -13.30 -3.65
C TYR A 212 19.54 -14.10 -4.97
N LEU A 213 18.34 -14.19 -5.55
CA LEU A 213 18.07 -14.94 -6.78
C LEU A 213 18.10 -14.08 -8.06
N GLY A 214 18.28 -12.76 -7.98
CA GLY A 214 18.23 -11.87 -9.16
C GLY A 214 16.82 -11.66 -9.75
N ILE A 215 15.78 -12.02 -8.97
CA ILE A 215 14.36 -12.06 -9.37
C ILE A 215 13.55 -10.89 -8.84
N LYS A 216 14.14 -10.00 -8.04
CA LYS A 216 13.44 -8.85 -7.47
C LYS A 216 12.76 -8.03 -8.56
N GLY A 217 11.49 -7.71 -8.33
CA GLY A 217 10.64 -6.94 -9.24
C GLY A 217 10.02 -7.74 -10.40
N GLN A 218 10.32 -9.04 -10.56
CA GLN A 218 9.63 -9.92 -11.52
C GLN A 218 8.25 -10.35 -10.98
N VAL A 219 7.40 -10.91 -11.86
CA VAL A 219 6.10 -11.49 -11.49
C VAL A 219 6.27 -12.97 -11.15
N LEU A 220 5.80 -13.40 -9.97
CA LEU A 220 5.74 -14.83 -9.64
C LEU A 220 4.51 -15.49 -10.29
N THR A 221 4.75 -16.57 -11.05
CA THR A 221 3.72 -17.36 -11.75
C THR A 221 3.55 -18.75 -11.14
N GLY A 222 2.48 -19.45 -11.54
CA GLY A 222 2.19 -20.82 -11.08
C GLY A 222 1.61 -20.94 -9.67
N ILE A 223 1.49 -19.82 -8.93
CA ILE A 223 0.79 -19.77 -7.64
C ILE A 223 0.07 -18.44 -7.46
N ARG A 224 -1.00 -18.41 -6.68
CA ARG A 224 -1.57 -17.17 -6.15
C ARG A 224 -1.07 -16.94 -4.74
N ALA A 225 -0.33 -15.87 -4.52
CA ALA A 225 0.10 -15.48 -3.18
C ALA A 225 -1.12 -15.05 -2.37
N ASN A 226 -1.48 -15.86 -1.36
CA ASN A 226 -2.58 -15.60 -0.42
C ASN A 226 -1.98 -15.36 0.98
N SER A 227 -2.81 -14.96 1.95
CA SER A 227 -2.39 -14.81 3.35
C SER A 227 -1.94 -16.16 3.95
N GLY A 228 -0.62 -16.35 4.04
CA GLY A 228 0.00 -17.53 4.64
C GLY A 228 1.31 -17.94 3.95
N VAL A 229 2.04 -18.83 4.60
CA VAL A 229 3.28 -19.40 4.07
C VAL A 229 2.98 -20.40 2.97
N ARG A 230 3.69 -20.31 1.85
CA ARG A 230 3.73 -21.33 0.79
C ARG A 230 5.14 -21.88 0.70
N TYR A 231 5.24 -23.09 0.15
CA TYR A 231 6.51 -23.77 -0.04
C TYR A 231 6.66 -24.02 -1.53
N GLY A 232 7.87 -23.81 -2.04
CA GLY A 232 8.21 -24.26 -3.37
C GLY A 232 8.13 -25.78 -3.51
N PRO A 233 8.20 -26.29 -4.75
CA PRO A 233 8.26 -27.73 -4.99
C PRO A 233 9.45 -28.36 -4.26
N ARG A 234 9.30 -29.61 -3.82
CA ARG A 234 10.37 -30.40 -3.20
C ARG A 234 11.24 -31.07 -4.23
#